data_AF-A0AAU7CPR8-F1
#
_entry.id   AF-A0AAU7CPR8-F1
#
_cell.length_a   1.000
_cell.length_b   1.000
_cell.length_c   1.000
_cell.angle_alpha   90.00
_cell.angle_beta   90.00
_cell.angle_gamma   90.00
#
_symmetry.space_group_name_H-M   'P 1'
#
loop_
_entity.id
_entity.type
_entity.pdbx_description
1 polymer ?
#
loop_
_entity_poly.entity_id
_entity_poly.type
_entity_poly.pdbx_seq_one_letter_code
_entity_poly.pdbx_strand_id
1 'polypeptide(L)'
;MTQRQLESAVAEATGETLDPVQDLGFSLVATDRDDLEPEDLVLAVICPSCRRAVSYPGPTRDGSVPLAECVPCDLYFAITFTEIISTTRGRD
;
A
#
# COMPACT_ATOMS: atom_id res chain seq x y z
N MET A 1 12.47 -11.79 -1.61
CA MET A 1 13.89 -11.58 -1.95
C MET A 1 14.72 -12.22 -0.87
N THR A 2 15.84 -12.86 -1.19
CA THR A 2 16.75 -13.44 -0.17
C THR A 2 17.82 -12.43 0.23
N GLN A 3 18.46 -12.63 1.39
CA GLN A 3 19.55 -11.80 1.89
C GLN A 3 20.67 -11.59 0.85
N ARG A 4 21.13 -12.69 0.21
CA ARG A 4 22.14 -12.63 -0.86
C ARG A 4 21.70 -11.83 -2.09
N GLN A 5 20.41 -11.88 -2.42
CA GLN A 5 19.88 -11.11 -3.55
C GLN A 5 19.86 -9.62 -3.21
N LEU A 6 19.53 -9.26 -1.97
CA LEU A 6 19.63 -7.88 -1.49
C LEU A 6 21.06 -7.37 -1.56
N GLU A 7 22.02 -8.12 -1.00
CA GLU A 7 23.44 -7.76 -1.00
C GLU A 7 23.98 -7.56 -2.42
N SER A 8 23.59 -8.45 -3.34
CA SER A 8 23.99 -8.35 -4.74
C SER A 8 23.39 -7.11 -5.42
N ALA A 9 22.11 -6.82 -5.19
CA ALA A 9 21.45 -5.64 -5.73
C ALA A 9 22.05 -4.32 -5.18
N VAL A 10 22.45 -4.30 -3.91
CA VAL A 10 23.11 -3.14 -3.29
C VAL A 10 24.50 -2.94 -3.89
N ALA A 11 25.29 -4.00 -4.06
CA ALA A 11 26.60 -3.95 -4.69
C ALA A 11 26.51 -3.42 -6.14
N GLU A 12 25.56 -3.93 -6.92
CA GLU A 12 25.32 -3.47 -8.30
C GLU A 12 24.89 -1.99 -8.38
N ALA A 13 24.06 -1.53 -7.45
CA ALA A 13 23.55 -0.16 -7.45
C ALA A 13 24.60 0.88 -6.98
N THR A 14 25.49 0.48 -6.07
CA THR A 14 26.51 1.36 -5.46
C THR A 14 27.86 1.29 -6.17
N GLY A 15 28.10 0.23 -6.94
CA GLY A 15 29.41 -0.08 -7.52
C GLY A 15 30.40 -0.63 -6.49
N GLU A 16 29.94 -0.97 -5.29
CA GLU A 16 30.75 -1.62 -4.25
C GLU A 16 30.85 -3.13 -4.48
N THR A 17 31.86 -3.77 -3.89
CA THR A 17 32.00 -5.23 -3.91
C THR A 17 31.13 -5.88 -2.81
N LEU A 18 30.91 -7.19 -2.87
CA LEU A 18 30.04 -7.89 -1.94
C LEU A 18 30.55 -7.91 -0.49
N ASP A 19 31.87 -7.88 -0.26
CA ASP A 19 32.47 -7.86 1.08
C ASP A 19 32.05 -6.64 1.91
N PRO A 20 32.25 -5.38 1.45
CA PRO A 20 31.82 -4.21 2.21
C PRO A 20 30.30 -4.15 2.41
N VAL A 21 29.51 -4.63 1.44
CA VAL A 21 28.04 -4.68 1.57
C VAL A 21 27.60 -5.67 2.66
N GLN A 22 28.29 -6.82 2.80
CA GLN A 22 28.02 -7.78 3.87
C GLN A 22 28.35 -7.21 5.26
N ASP A 23 29.47 -6.49 5.38
CA ASP A 23 29.88 -5.87 6.65
C ASP A 23 28.95 -4.74 7.11
N LEU A 24 28.29 -4.06 6.17
CA LEU A 24 27.33 -2.99 6.47
C LEU A 24 25.97 -3.52 6.99
N GLY A 25 25.72 -4.84 6.88
CA GLY A 25 24.57 -5.48 7.53
C GLY A 25 23.21 -5.06 6.98
N PHE A 26 23.11 -4.81 5.67
CA PHE A 26 21.83 -4.50 5.03
C PHE A 26 20.81 -5.60 5.29
N SER A 27 19.64 -5.23 5.78
CA SER A 27 18.53 -6.15 6.00
C SER A 27 17.32 -5.67 5.21
N LEU A 28 16.51 -6.62 4.74
CA LEU A 28 15.20 -6.30 4.23
C LEU A 28 14.37 -5.80 5.42
N VAL A 29 14.08 -4.50 5.45
CA VAL A 29 13.02 -3.98 6.30
C VAL A 29 11.73 -4.55 5.76
N ALA A 30 11.21 -5.59 6.41
CA ALA A 30 9.81 -5.92 6.25
C ALA A 30 9.05 -4.67 6.72
N THR A 31 8.32 -4.01 5.81
CA THR A 31 7.20 -3.19 6.27
C THR A 31 6.25 -4.20 6.90
N ASP A 32 6.38 -4.37 8.20
CA ASP A 32 5.64 -5.36 8.96
C ASP A 32 4.16 -5.06 8.75
N ARG A 33 3.50 -5.91 7.97
CA ARG A 33 2.04 -5.90 7.85
C ARG A 33 1.41 -6.42 9.15
N ASP A 34 2.22 -6.96 10.07
CA ASP A 34 1.83 -7.51 11.36
C ASP A 34 1.84 -6.48 12.52
N ASP A 35 2.47 -5.31 12.33
CA ASP A 35 2.41 -4.18 13.30
C ASP A 35 1.21 -3.24 13.03
N LEU A 36 0.29 -3.66 12.15
CA LEU A 36 -0.94 -2.93 11.90
C LEU A 36 -1.98 -3.38 12.93
N GLU A 37 -2.29 -2.53 13.90
CA GLU A 37 -3.45 -2.77 14.74
C GLU A 37 -4.69 -2.77 13.84
N PRO A 38 -5.71 -3.59 14.11
CA PRO A 38 -6.90 -3.66 13.26
C PRO A 38 -7.62 -2.30 13.09
N GLU A 39 -7.35 -1.34 13.97
CA GLU A 39 -7.79 0.06 13.88
C GLU A 39 -7.01 0.92 12.88
N ASP A 40 -5.81 0.50 12.46
CA ASP A 40 -4.99 1.18 11.45
C ASP A 40 -5.41 0.83 10.01
N LEU A 41 -6.22 -0.22 9.86
CA LEU A 41 -6.75 -0.66 8.57
C LEU A 41 -8.01 0.11 8.22
N VAL A 42 -7.94 0.87 7.13
CA VAL A 42 -9.11 1.53 6.53
C VAL A 42 -9.47 0.86 5.21
N LEU A 43 -10.76 0.74 4.95
CA LEU A 43 -11.25 0.27 3.67
C LEU A 43 -11.11 1.38 2.63
N ALA A 44 -10.58 1.02 1.47
CA ALA A 44 -10.43 1.92 0.33
C ALA A 44 -10.89 1.25 -0.97
N VAL A 45 -11.22 2.07 -1.94
CA VAL A 45 -11.61 1.65 -3.29
C VAL A 45 -10.72 2.35 -4.32
N ILE A 46 -10.48 1.70 -5.46
CA ILE A 46 -9.60 2.23 -6.49
C ILE A 46 -10.38 3.08 -7.48
N CYS A 47 -9.99 4.34 -7.67
CA CYS A 47 -10.55 5.19 -8.71
C CYS A 47 -10.29 4.58 -10.10
N PRO A 48 -11.32 4.39 -10.95
CA PRO A 48 -11.14 3.78 -12.27
C PRO A 48 -10.35 4.68 -13.24
N SER A 49 -10.33 5.99 -13.00
CA SER A 49 -9.64 6.96 -13.85
C SER A 49 -8.15 7.10 -13.49
N CYS A 50 -7.83 7.49 -12.25
CA CYS A 50 -6.45 7.76 -11.84
C CYS A 50 -5.78 6.62 -11.06
N ARG A 51 -6.50 5.51 -10.81
CA ARG A 51 -6.02 4.32 -10.09
C ARG A 51 -5.54 4.57 -8.65
N ARG A 52 -5.84 5.75 -8.08
CA ARG A 52 -5.55 6.07 -6.67
C ARG A 52 -6.58 5.41 -5.74
N ALA A 53 -6.13 5.03 -4.56
CA ALA A 53 -7.00 4.60 -3.47
C ALA A 53 -7.74 5.82 -2.91
N VAL A 54 -9.06 5.68 -2.75
CA VAL A 54 -9.93 6.67 -2.10
C VAL A 54 -10.70 5.98 -0.98
N SER A 55 -11.09 6.72 0.05
CA SER A 55 -11.78 6.19 1.22
C SER A 55 -13.08 5.49 0.83
N TYR A 56 -13.31 4.28 1.36
CA TYR A 56 -14.58 3.60 1.22
C TYR A 56 -15.65 4.35 2.03
N PRO A 57 -16.77 4.81 1.42
CA PRO A 57 -17.75 5.65 2.09
C PRO A 57 -18.61 4.88 3.13
N GLY A 58 -18.48 3.56 3.21
CA GLY A 58 -19.29 2.73 4.09
C GLY A 58 -20.72 2.50 3.55
N PRO A 59 -21.43 1.46 4.03
CA PRO A 59 -22.83 1.28 3.71
C PRO A 59 -23.71 2.34 4.42
N THR A 60 -24.84 2.68 3.81
CA THR A 60 -25.89 3.50 4.43
C THR A 60 -26.67 2.68 5.47
N ARG A 61 -27.54 3.35 6.26
CA ARG A 61 -28.38 2.70 7.29
C ARG A 61 -29.29 1.61 6.72
N ASP A 62 -29.73 1.76 5.48
CA ASP A 62 -30.57 0.80 4.77
C ASP A 62 -29.77 -0.31 4.07
N GLY A 63 -28.44 -0.35 4.28
CA GLY A 63 -27.55 -1.37 3.74
C GLY A 63 -27.10 -1.14 2.29
N SER A 64 -27.53 -0.06 1.64
CA SER A 64 -27.06 0.29 0.29
C SER A 64 -25.66 0.90 0.33
N VAL A 65 -24.84 0.63 -0.68
CA VAL A 65 -23.48 1.19 -0.80
C VAL A 65 -23.55 2.45 -1.67
N PRO A 66 -23.20 3.64 -1.14
CA PRO A 66 -23.19 4.88 -1.92
C PRO A 66 -22.01 4.88 -2.92
N LEU A 67 -22.05 5.81 -3.88
CA LEU A 67 -20.97 6.00 -4.84
C LEU A 67 -19.70 6.48 -4.13
N ALA A 68 -18.55 5.99 -4.56
CA ALA A 68 -17.27 6.51 -4.12
C ALA A 68 -16.94 7.82 -4.85
N GLU A 69 -16.23 8.72 -4.17
CA GLU A 69 -15.80 10.01 -4.70
C GLU A 69 -14.28 10.05 -4.82
N CYS A 70 -13.78 10.52 -5.96
CA CYS A 70 -12.37 10.82 -6.15
C CYS A 70 -12.18 12.34 -6.33
N VAL A 71 -11.84 13.06 -5.26
CA VAL A 71 -11.62 14.51 -5.28
C VAL A 71 -10.60 14.95 -6.35
N PRO A 72 -9.45 14.29 -6.55
CA PRO A 72 -8.52 14.69 -7.61
C PRO A 72 -9.07 14.58 -9.03
N CYS A 73 -10.04 13.71 -9.27
CA CYS A 73 -10.65 13.50 -10.59
C CYS A 73 -12.05 14.12 -10.71
N ASP A 74 -12.60 14.67 -9.63
CA ASP A 74 -13.95 15.19 -9.53
C ASP A 74 -15.02 14.21 -10.07
N LEU A 75 -14.95 12.95 -9.63
CA LEU A 75 -15.71 11.85 -10.21
C LEU A 75 -16.38 10.99 -9.13
N TYR A 76 -17.64 10.63 -9.38
CA TYR A 76 -18.40 9.65 -8.59
C TYR A 76 -18.53 8.33 -9.35
N PHE A 77 -18.25 7.20 -8.69
CA PHE A 77 -18.30 5.89 -9.33
C PHE A 77 -18.87 4.80 -8.42
N ALA A 78 -19.43 3.76 -9.05
CA ALA A 78 -19.98 2.62 -8.35
C ALA A 78 -18.86 1.75 -7.77
N ILE A 79 -19.10 1.20 -6.58
CA ILE A 79 -18.16 0.31 -5.89
C ILE A 79 -18.55 -1.13 -6.21
N THR A 80 -17.64 -1.89 -6.81
CA THR A 80 -17.80 -3.34 -6.94
C THR A 80 -17.07 -4.05 -5.80
N PHE A 81 -17.64 -5.13 -5.27
CA PHE A 81 -17.11 -5.81 -4.07
C PHE A 81 -15.68 -6.37 -4.26
N THR A 82 -15.27 -6.57 -5.52
CA THR A 82 -13.92 -6.99 -5.92
C THR A 82 -12.88 -5.88 -5.88
N GLU A 83 -13.28 -4.62 -5.66
CA GLU A 83 -12.41 -3.44 -5.68
C GLU A 83 -12.14 -2.85 -4.29
N ILE A 84 -12.65 -3.49 -3.24
CA ILE A 84 -12.39 -3.08 -1.85
C ILE A 84 -11.04 -3.65 -1.42
N ILE A 85 -10.12 -2.76 -1.06
CA ILE A 85 -8.81 -3.11 -0.49
C ILE A 85 -8.71 -2.56 0.94
N SER A 86 -7.89 -3.21 1.76
CA SER A 86 -7.43 -2.61 3.01
C SER A 86 -6.17 -1.79 2.75
N THR A 87 -6.16 -0.56 3.26
CA THR A 87 -4.98 0.31 3.25
C THR A 87 -4.74 0.83 4.66
N THR A 88 -3.53 1.30 4.91
CA THR A 88 -3.20 1.92 6.19
C THR A 88 -3.71 3.35 6.20
N ARG A 89 -4.15 3.82 7.36
CA ARG A 89 -4.41 5.24 7.55
C ARG A 89 -3.08 5.97 7.44
N GLY A 90 -2.88 6.75 6.37
CA GLY A 90 -1.73 7.64 6.26
C GLY A 90 -1.70 8.56 7.48
N ARG A 91 -0.66 8.44 8.30
CA ARG A 91 -0.40 9.35 9.41
C ARG A 91 0.30 10.57 8.81
N ASP A 92 -0.42 11.67 8.68
CA ASP A 92 0.12 12.98 8.26
C ASP A 92 1.26 13.46 9.18
#